data_AF-A0A5J4Q9Q2-F1
#
_entry.id   AF-A0A5J4Q9Q2-F1
#
_cell.length_a   1.000
_cell.length_b   1.000
_cell.length_c   1.000
_cell.angle_alpha   90.00
_cell.angle_beta   90.00
_cell.angle_gamma   90.00
#
_symmetry.space_group_name_H-M   'P 1'
#
loop_
_entity.id
_entity.type
_entity.pdbx_description
1 polymer ?
#
loop_
_entity_poly.entity_id
_entity_poly.type
_entity_poly.pdbx_seq_one_letter_code
_entity_poly.pdbx_strand_id
1 'polypeptide(L)'
;MDTFYNTRNLSFSQKIDLLRDCKDICYTWWVDKLECSVSLSRQQIEMSFDKIMEKFNESAHFVVADRTFFPIDAIKHFEIAFRAMTVLDYFLWIRIEDEKMQKILEKYGMNTVLIC
;
A
#
# COMPACT_ATOMS: atom_id res chain seq x y z
N MET A 1 -15.58 -4.83 -8.12
CA MET A 1 -14.54 -5.84 -7.92
C MET A 1 -13.22 -5.10 -7.81
N ASP A 2 -12.44 -5.38 -6.78
CA ASP A 2 -11.12 -4.77 -6.63
C ASP A 2 -10.15 -5.37 -7.65
N THR A 3 -9.31 -4.53 -8.24
CA THR A 3 -8.29 -4.99 -9.21
C THR A 3 -6.92 -4.92 -8.57
N PHE A 4 -6.24 -6.06 -8.45
CA PHE A 4 -4.89 -6.12 -7.90
C PHE A 4 -3.84 -6.12 -9.01
N TYR A 5 -2.75 -5.39 -8.80
CA TYR A 5 -1.65 -5.29 -9.75
C TYR A 5 -0.54 -6.26 -9.41
N ASN A 6 0.16 -6.75 -10.44
CA ASN A 6 1.26 -7.68 -10.25
C ASN A 6 2.50 -6.94 -9.76
N THR A 7 2.87 -7.15 -8.50
CA THR A 7 4.05 -6.54 -7.87
C THR A 7 5.25 -7.48 -7.80
N ARG A 8 5.15 -8.71 -8.34
CA ARG A 8 6.21 -9.74 -8.26
C ARG A 8 7.43 -9.40 -9.10
N ASN A 9 7.24 -8.66 -10.19
CA ASN A 9 8.32 -8.26 -11.09
C ASN A 9 9.09 -7.03 -10.61
N LEU A 10 8.63 -6.37 -9.54
CA LEU A 10 9.32 -5.23 -8.95
C LEU A 10 10.42 -5.70 -8.00
N SER A 11 11.64 -5.21 -8.19
CA SER A 11 12.71 -5.34 -7.22
C SER A 11 12.33 -4.67 -5.90
N PHE A 12 13.03 -5.03 -4.83
CA PHE A 12 12.81 -4.36 -3.54
C PHE A 12 13.08 -2.85 -3.60
N SER A 13 14.15 -2.43 -4.30
CA SER A 13 14.43 -1.00 -4.52
C SER A 13 13.30 -0.29 -5.28
N GLN A 14 12.76 -0.91 -6.34
CA GLN A 14 11.62 -0.36 -7.07
C GLN A 14 10.38 -0.21 -6.19
N LYS A 15 10.13 -1.13 -5.25
CA LYS A 15 9.02 -1.00 -4.29
C LYS A 15 9.24 0.16 -3.32
N ILE A 16 10.48 0.41 -2.89
CA ILE A 16 10.82 1.58 -2.05
C ILE A 16 10.54 2.87 -2.83
N ASP A 17 11.06 2.98 -4.04
CA ASP A 17 10.89 4.17 -4.88
C ASP A 17 9.41 4.43 -5.17
N LEU A 18 8.67 3.35 -5.48
CA LEU A 18 7.22 3.39 -5.67
C LEU A 18 6.50 3.96 -4.44
N LEU A 19 6.83 3.48 -3.23
CA LEU A 19 6.20 3.97 -2.00
C LEU A 19 6.47 5.46 -1.78
N ARG A 20 7.69 5.94 -2.08
CA ARG A 20 8.06 7.35 -1.98
C ARG A 20 7.31 8.21 -2.99
N ASP A 21 7.32 7.82 -4.26
CA ASP A 21 6.58 8.51 -5.32
C ASP A 21 5.07 8.59 -4.98
N CYS A 22 4.50 7.48 -4.53
CA CYS A 22 3.11 7.37 -4.11
C CYS A 22 2.80 8.32 -2.93
N LYS A 23 3.68 8.37 -1.93
CA LYS A 23 3.56 9.23 -0.76
C LYS A 23 3.56 10.73 -1.12
N ASP A 24 4.26 11.12 -2.16
CA ASP A 24 4.36 12.53 -2.59
C ASP A 24 3.10 13.01 -3.30
N ILE A 25 2.37 12.11 -3.99
CA ILE A 25 1.18 12.46 -4.78
C ILE A 25 -0.14 12.04 -4.12
N CYS A 26 -0.07 11.28 -3.02
CA CYS A 26 -1.23 10.82 -2.27
C CYS A 26 -2.04 11.97 -1.67
N TYR A 27 -3.34 11.74 -1.48
CA TYR A 27 -4.19 12.65 -0.72
C TYR A 27 -4.25 12.26 0.77
N THR A 28 -4.00 11.00 1.09
CA THR A 28 -3.89 10.53 2.48
C THR A 28 -3.03 9.28 2.58
N TRP A 29 -2.45 9.10 3.75
CA TRP A 29 -1.73 7.89 4.16
C TRP A 29 -1.78 7.79 5.68
N TRP A 30 -1.67 6.57 6.21
CA TRP A 30 -1.59 6.34 7.65
C TRP A 30 -0.90 5.02 7.96
N VAL A 31 -0.63 4.81 9.24
CA VAL A 31 0.00 3.60 9.76
C VAL A 31 -0.91 2.94 10.77
N ASP A 32 -1.10 1.63 10.62
CA ASP A 32 -1.72 0.80 11.64
C ASP A 32 -0.70 -0.13 12.27
N LYS A 33 -0.96 -0.54 13.51
CA LYS A 33 -0.33 -1.70 14.13
C LYS A 33 -1.36 -2.79 14.44
N LEU A 34 -0.94 -4.04 14.40
CA LEU A 34 -1.70 -5.17 14.93
C LEU A 34 -0.81 -5.94 15.92
N GLU A 35 -1.25 -5.95 17.17
CA GLU A 35 -0.61 -6.64 18.28
C GLU A 35 -1.60 -7.66 18.84
N CYS A 36 -1.58 -8.89 18.29
CA CYS A 36 -2.60 -9.90 18.61
C CYS A 36 -2.66 -10.30 20.09
N SER A 37 -1.60 -10.05 20.87
CA SER A 37 -1.59 -10.22 22.33
C SER A 37 -2.40 -9.16 23.08
N VAL A 38 -2.66 -8.00 22.47
CA VAL A 38 -3.40 -6.88 23.04
C VAL A 38 -4.78 -6.75 22.42
N SER A 39 -4.86 -6.87 21.09
CA SER A 39 -6.11 -6.73 20.33
C SER A 39 -6.02 -7.49 19.02
N LEU A 40 -7.13 -8.10 18.61
CA LEU A 40 -7.27 -8.71 17.29
C LEU A 40 -7.62 -7.68 16.20
N SER A 41 -7.80 -6.41 16.57
CA SER A 41 -8.10 -5.33 15.64
C SER A 41 -6.87 -4.47 15.38
N ARG A 42 -6.72 -4.02 14.13
CA ARG A 42 -5.73 -3.00 13.77
C ARG A 42 -6.02 -1.72 14.54
N GLN A 43 -4.97 -1.04 14.96
CA GLN A 43 -5.03 0.24 15.67
C GLN A 43 -4.20 1.25 14.89
N GLN A 44 -4.83 2.33 14.43
CA GLN A 44 -4.13 3.44 13.81
C GLN A 44 -3.20 4.10 14.84
N ILE A 45 -1.98 4.40 14.43
CA ILE A 45 -0.95 5.01 15.27
C ILE A 45 -0.30 6.20 14.57
N GLU A 46 0.21 7.12 15.37
CA GLU A 46 1.06 8.20 14.87
C GLU A 46 2.47 7.66 14.61
N MET A 47 2.86 7.64 13.33
CA MET A 47 4.20 7.25 12.91
C MET A 47 4.57 8.02 11.64
N SER A 48 5.76 8.62 11.63
CA SER A 48 6.29 9.31 10.44
C SER A 48 6.56 8.32 9.31
N PHE A 49 6.47 8.81 8.07
CA PHE A 49 6.69 8.00 6.88
C PHE A 49 8.07 7.33 6.88
N ASP A 50 9.14 8.05 7.23
CA ASP A 50 10.49 7.47 7.24
C ASP A 50 10.63 6.32 8.24
N LYS A 51 10.04 6.45 9.45
CA LYS A 51 10.03 5.38 10.46
C LYS A 51 9.28 4.12 10.03
N ILE A 52 8.17 4.24 9.29
CA ILE A 52 7.48 3.06 8.77
C ILE A 52 8.27 2.44 7.62
N MET A 53 8.91 3.25 6.78
CA MET A 53 9.78 2.76 5.71
C MET A 53 11.00 1.96 6.23
N GLU A 54 11.55 2.30 7.41
CA GLU A 54 12.58 1.49 8.08
C GLU A 54 12.12 0.06 8.41
N LYS A 55 10.80 -0.17 8.49
CA LYS A 55 10.21 -1.50 8.76
C LYS A 55 9.93 -2.29 7.48
N PHE A 56 9.98 -1.63 6.31
CA PHE A 56 9.76 -2.29 5.04
C PHE A 56 10.97 -3.15 4.68
N ASN A 57 10.73 -4.42 4.35
CA ASN A 57 11.77 -5.39 4.00
C ASN A 57 11.26 -6.35 2.92
N GLU A 58 12.14 -7.19 2.39
CA GLU A 58 11.81 -8.11 1.29
C GLU A 58 10.75 -9.15 1.63
N SER A 59 10.56 -9.45 2.92
CA SER A 59 9.53 -10.38 3.41
C SER A 59 8.18 -9.72 3.64
N ALA A 60 8.08 -8.40 3.46
CA ALA A 60 6.84 -7.68 3.66
C ALA A 60 5.81 -8.06 2.58
N HIS A 61 4.55 -8.24 3.00
CA HIS A 61 3.45 -8.43 2.07
C HIS A 61 3.11 -7.08 1.44
N PHE A 62 3.32 -6.94 0.13
CA PHE A 62 3.19 -5.67 -0.61
C PHE A 62 2.06 -5.75 -1.64
N VAL A 63 1.18 -4.73 -1.64
CA VAL A 63 -0.04 -4.70 -2.44
C VAL A 63 -0.20 -3.36 -3.15
N VAL A 64 -0.66 -3.43 -4.40
CA VAL A 64 -1.20 -2.31 -5.16
C VAL A 64 -2.58 -2.74 -5.67
N ALA A 65 -3.62 -2.01 -5.29
CA ALA A 65 -5.01 -2.34 -5.62
C ALA A 65 -5.77 -1.11 -6.10
N ASP A 66 -6.55 -1.26 -7.16
CA ASP A 66 -7.58 -0.31 -7.57
C ASP A 66 -8.88 -0.65 -6.83
N ARG A 67 -9.37 0.30 -6.04
CA ARG A 67 -10.59 0.21 -5.22
C ARG A 67 -11.79 0.91 -5.87
N THR A 68 -11.94 0.79 -7.19
CA THR A 68 -13.03 1.41 -7.98
C THR A 68 -14.46 1.03 -7.55
N PHE A 69 -14.67 -0.02 -6.75
CA PHE A 69 -16.03 -0.57 -6.54
C PHE A 69 -16.45 -0.82 -5.08
N PHE A 70 -15.96 -0.01 -4.14
CA PHE A 70 -16.51 -0.02 -2.78
C PHE A 70 -17.66 0.99 -2.65
N PRO A 71 -18.93 0.57 -2.48
CA PRO A 71 -20.09 1.48 -2.41
C PRO A 71 -20.10 2.41 -1.18
N ILE A 72 -19.06 2.34 -0.33
CA ILE A 72 -18.92 3.10 0.91
C ILE A 72 -17.90 4.24 0.75
N ASP A 73 -16.90 4.07 -0.13
CA ASP A 73 -15.91 5.11 -0.42
C ASP A 73 -16.36 5.84 -1.68
N ALA A 74 -16.92 7.05 -1.53
CA ALA A 74 -17.45 7.86 -2.63
C ALA A 74 -16.39 8.28 -3.68
N ILE A 75 -15.12 7.88 -3.52
CA ILE A 75 -13.99 8.28 -4.34
C ILE A 75 -13.23 7.05 -4.80
N LYS A 76 -13.19 6.86 -6.13
CA LYS A 76 -12.29 5.91 -6.80
C LYS A 76 -10.85 6.25 -6.42
N HIS A 77 -10.14 5.29 -5.84
CA HIS A 77 -8.74 5.45 -5.46
C HIS A 77 -7.96 4.15 -5.62
N PHE A 78 -6.65 4.31 -5.72
CA PHE A 78 -5.69 3.25 -5.58
C PHE A 78 -5.19 3.18 -4.16
N GLU A 79 -5.00 1.95 -3.69
CA GLU A 79 -4.40 1.64 -2.41
C GLU A 79 -3.05 0.97 -2.65
N ILE A 80 -2.00 1.58 -2.09
CA ILE A 80 -0.65 1.02 -2.07
C ILE A 80 -0.33 0.76 -0.60
N ALA A 81 0.00 -0.49 -0.28
CA ALA A 81 0.16 -0.91 1.10
C ALA A 81 1.27 -1.94 1.25
N PHE A 82 1.87 -1.96 2.44
CA PHE A 82 2.65 -3.10 2.88
C PHE A 82 2.35 -3.48 4.33
N ARG A 83 2.58 -4.75 4.65
CA ARG A 83 2.63 -5.28 6.01
C ARG A 83 4.04 -5.76 6.33
N ALA A 84 4.67 -5.18 7.34
CA ALA A 84 5.90 -5.71 7.92
C ALA A 84 5.55 -6.95 8.76
N MET A 85 5.83 -8.14 8.24
CA MET A 85 5.51 -9.42 8.89
C MET A 85 6.44 -9.71 10.07
N THR A 86 6.20 -9.08 11.21
CA THR A 86 6.99 -9.30 12.45
C THR A 86 6.09 -9.74 13.60
N VAL A 87 6.64 -9.96 14.81
CA VAL A 87 5.84 -10.26 16.00
C VAL A 87 4.78 -9.18 16.26
N LEU A 88 5.10 -7.93 15.91
CA LEU A 88 4.19 -6.80 15.87
C LEU A 88 4.02 -6.36 14.43
N ASP A 89 2.85 -6.57 13.85
CA ASP A 89 2.62 -6.19 12.46
C ASP A 89 2.42 -4.68 12.35
N TYR A 90 3.14 -4.07 11.41
CA TYR A 90 2.91 -2.68 11.01
C TYR A 90 2.41 -2.64 9.58
N PHE A 91 1.42 -1.79 9.34
CA PHE A 91 0.79 -1.60 8.04
C PHE A 91 0.98 -0.15 7.61
N LEU A 92 1.44 0.05 6.38
CA LEU A 92 1.35 1.34 5.70
C LEU A 92 0.19 1.29 4.72
N TRP A 93 -0.62 2.35 4.71
CA TRP A 93 -1.67 2.57 3.73
C TRP A 93 -1.42 3.90 3.03
N ILE A 94 -1.41 3.91 1.70
CA ILE A 94 -1.35 5.12 0.89
C ILE A 94 -2.54 5.08 -0.07
N ARG A 95 -3.31 6.18 -0.12
CA ARG A 95 -4.41 6.34 -1.07
C ARG A 95 -4.15 7.44 -2.09
N ILE A 96 -4.38 7.12 -3.35
CA ILE A 96 -4.09 8.00 -4.49
C ILE A 96 -5.29 8.04 -5.43
N GLU A 97 -5.61 9.21 -5.96
CA GLU A 97 -6.63 9.38 -6.99
C GLU A 97 -6.20 8.72 -8.32
N ASP A 98 -7.17 8.20 -9.06
CA ASP A 98 -6.95 7.46 -10.31
C ASP A 98 -6.06 8.20 -11.31
N GLU A 99 -6.34 9.48 -11.59
CA GLU A 99 -5.61 10.28 -12.58
C GLU A 99 -4.11 10.37 -12.29
N LYS A 100 -3.74 10.45 -11.00
CA LYS A 100 -2.34 10.53 -10.58
C LYS A 100 -1.66 9.16 -10.63
N MET A 101 -2.42 8.09 -10.38
CA MET A 101 -1.87 6.74 -10.33
C MET A 101 -1.50 6.19 -11.70
N GLN A 102 -2.20 6.57 -12.77
CA GLN A 102 -1.89 6.06 -14.13
C GLN A 102 -0.42 6.29 -14.52
N LYS A 103 0.13 7.47 -14.20
CA LYS A 103 1.56 7.79 -14.44
C LYS A 103 2.51 6.89 -13.66
N ILE A 104 2.13 6.48 -12.44
CA ILE A 104 2.92 5.57 -11.61
C ILE A 104 2.86 4.16 -12.19
N LEU A 105 1.68 3.67 -12.58
CA LEU A 105 1.53 2.34 -13.17
C LEU A 105 2.38 2.19 -14.44
N GLU A 106 2.38 3.21 -15.30
CA GLU A 106 3.23 3.27 -16.50
C GLU A 106 4.72 3.28 -16.14
N LYS A 107 5.15 4.16 -15.22
CA LYS A 107 6.55 4.28 -14.77
C LYS A 107 7.12 2.94 -14.27
N TYR A 108 6.32 2.15 -13.57
CA TYR A 108 6.74 0.88 -12.98
C TYR A 108 6.33 -0.35 -13.80
N GLY A 109 5.74 -0.17 -14.99
CA GLY A 109 5.35 -1.26 -15.89
C GLY A 109 4.36 -2.25 -15.26
N MET A 110 3.44 -1.76 -14.41
CA MET A 110 2.52 -2.62 -13.68
C MET A 110 1.33 -3.06 -14.54
N ASN A 111 1.09 -4.36 -14.57
CA ASN A 111 -0.08 -4.96 -15.23
C ASN A 111 -1.04 -5.53 -14.20
N THR A 112 -2.33 -5.59 -14.54
CA THR A 112 -3.36 -6.19 -13.68
C THR A 112 -3.17 -7.71 -13.57
N VAL A 113 -3.55 -8.26 -12.42
CA VAL A 113 -3.66 -9.71 -12.22
C VAL A 113 -5.14 -10.07 -12.30
N LEU A 114 -5.51 -10.91 -13.27
CA LEU A 114 -6.78 -11.64 -13.20
C LEU A 114 -6.68 -12.64 -12.05
N ILE A 115 -7.32 -12.31 -10.93
CA ILE A 115 -7.55 -13.28 -9.86
C ILE A 115 -8.91 -13.91 -10.18
N CYS A 116 -8.88 -15.14 -10.70
CA CYS A 116 -10.05 -15.98 -10.89
C CYS A 116 -10.55 -16.54 -9.56
#